data_AF-A0A8S2FMU1-F1
#
_entry.id   AF-A0A8S2FMU1-F1
#
_cell.length_a   1.000
_cell.length_b   1.000
_cell.length_c   1.000
_cell.angle_alpha   90.00
_cell.angle_beta   90.00
_cell.angle_gamma   90.00
#
_symmetry.space_group_name_H-M   'P 1'
#
loop_
_entity.id
_entity.type
_entity.pdbx_description
1 polymer ?
#
loop_
_entity_poly.entity_id
_entity_poly.type
_entity_poly.pdbx_seq_one_letter_code
_entity_poly.pdbx_strand_id
1 'polypeptide(L)'
;MVPIALNDDRLKFLFKSASLIQIGMGQKESMSPPPPFDSDPFDCLKRNFTEDELEKCFRHFDSSNQGTWSHDDFRRFLSELFSNKRRPYLLLTELVEQYFQETDFNQDNRIDFNEFQQAWKETLKTTLKPVSALVIVDVQNDFISGSLALHSCPANHQGEEVVPIINRVLTNVRFDVVAYTYDWHPHNHISFYENRYLRPTAPESKINAADAKLLDSVIFVGPPKVEQVLWPAHCVQHTRGADLHKDLILVSNAIHVFKGANPNVDSYSAFWDNMKLAKTSLDDQLRERNVTDVYVVGLATDVCVAATAMHSIENNYRTILIEDACRGVDEKEIEVKRLELNRHGCIFVESTVVPGMVDGIDRRPELTRNMFEENLKKIRL
;
A
#
# COMPACT_ATOMS: atom_id res chain seq x y z
N MET A 1 -29.45 -23.15 14.21
CA MET A 1 -28.29 -24.08 14.23
C MET A 1 -28.55 -25.17 13.22
N VAL A 2 -27.94 -25.03 12.04
CA VAL A 2 -27.80 -26.08 11.01
C VAL A 2 -26.35 -25.97 10.56
N PRO A 3 -25.53 -27.03 10.63
CA PRO A 3 -24.14 -26.97 10.23
C PRO A 3 -24.07 -26.99 8.70
N ILE A 4 -23.74 -25.86 8.09
CA ILE A 4 -23.40 -25.83 6.66
C ILE A 4 -21.97 -26.35 6.55
N ALA A 5 -21.84 -27.60 6.10
CA ALA A 5 -20.57 -28.14 5.64
C ALA A 5 -20.14 -27.36 4.39
N LEU A 6 -19.17 -26.45 4.53
CA LEU A 6 -18.59 -25.71 3.41
C LEU A 6 -17.35 -26.45 2.90
N ASN A 7 -17.57 -27.24 1.85
CA ASN A 7 -16.56 -27.63 0.88
C ASN A 7 -16.29 -26.40 0.00
N ASP A 8 -15.38 -25.52 0.44
CA ASP A 8 -15.03 -24.30 -0.32
C ASP A 8 -13.63 -24.43 -0.92
N ASP A 9 -13.59 -24.75 -2.22
CA ASP A 9 -12.36 -24.89 -3.01
C ASP A 9 -11.63 -23.55 -3.20
N ARG A 10 -12.25 -22.38 -2.90
CA ARG A 10 -11.57 -21.07 -2.95
C ARG A 10 -10.59 -20.89 -1.79
N LEU A 11 -10.94 -21.35 -0.58
CA LEU A 11 -10.04 -21.33 0.58
C LEU A 11 -8.88 -22.32 0.41
N LYS A 12 -9.12 -23.51 -0.16
CA LYS A 12 -8.04 -24.47 -0.45
C LYS A 12 -7.05 -23.96 -1.51
N PHE A 13 -7.50 -23.15 -2.46
CA PHE A 13 -6.63 -22.51 -3.44
C PHE A 13 -5.84 -21.33 -2.84
N LEU A 14 -6.46 -20.55 -1.94
CA LEU A 14 -5.82 -19.47 -1.19
C LEU A 14 -4.75 -19.97 -0.22
N PHE A 15 -4.99 -21.07 0.51
CA PHE A 15 -4.00 -21.69 1.40
C PHE A 15 -2.83 -22.35 0.66
N LYS A 16 -2.98 -22.76 -0.60
CA LYS A 16 -1.87 -23.28 -1.42
C LYS A 16 -0.93 -22.20 -1.94
N SER A 17 -1.33 -20.93 -1.91
CA SER A 17 -0.58 -19.81 -2.48
C SER A 17 -0.14 -18.77 -1.44
N ALA A 18 -0.76 -18.73 -0.26
CA ALA A 18 -0.26 -18.01 0.92
C ALA A 18 0.88 -18.77 1.64
N SER A 19 1.05 -20.05 1.33
CA SER A 19 2.11 -20.92 1.86
C SER A 19 3.38 -20.92 1.02
N LEU A 20 3.52 -20.06 0.01
CA LEU A 20 4.79 -19.95 -0.75
C LEU A 20 5.94 -19.32 0.05
N ILE A 21 5.71 -18.91 1.30
CA ILE A 21 6.77 -18.53 2.26
C ILE A 21 6.88 -19.54 3.43
N GLN A 22 6.03 -20.57 3.53
CA GLN A 22 6.14 -21.56 4.64
C GLN A 22 5.89 -23.04 4.32
N ILE A 23 5.50 -23.43 3.10
CA ILE A 23 5.42 -24.85 2.69
C ILE A 23 5.93 -24.98 1.26
N GLY A 24 7.24 -24.97 1.14
CA GLY A 24 7.98 -25.13 -0.11
C GLY A 24 9.48 -25.09 0.12
N MET A 25 9.96 -25.79 1.15
CA MET A 25 11.39 -25.99 1.40
C MET A 25 11.98 -26.89 0.30
N GLY A 26 12.21 -26.32 -0.88
CA GLY A 26 13.55 -26.40 -1.46
C GLY A 26 14.36 -25.30 -0.80
N GLN A 27 15.56 -25.58 -0.32
CA GLN A 27 16.44 -24.56 0.26
C GLN A 27 16.68 -23.49 -0.81
N LYS A 28 15.97 -22.35 -0.76
CA LYS A 28 16.42 -21.16 -1.47
C LYS A 28 17.67 -20.69 -0.75
N GLU A 29 18.79 -20.68 -1.44
CA GLU A 29 20.06 -20.32 -0.85
C GLU A 29 20.05 -18.82 -0.55
N SER A 30 19.97 -18.49 0.74
CA SER A 30 20.27 -17.16 1.24
C SER A 30 21.76 -17.09 1.53
N MET A 31 22.44 -16.07 1.03
CA MET A 31 23.86 -15.90 1.30
C MET A 31 24.07 -14.93 2.46
N SER A 32 25.00 -15.23 3.38
CA SER A 32 25.29 -14.35 4.52
C SER A 32 25.73 -12.95 4.05
N PRO A 33 25.22 -11.87 4.68
CA PRO A 33 25.63 -10.52 4.30
C PRO A 33 27.11 -10.29 4.67
N PRO A 34 27.88 -9.56 3.84
CA PRO A 34 29.21 -9.10 4.21
C PRO A 34 29.16 -8.19 5.45
N PRO A 35 30.27 -8.07 6.21
CA PRO A 35 30.34 -7.14 7.33
C PRO A 35 30.17 -5.69 6.84
N PRO A 36 29.46 -4.84 7.61
CA PRO A 36 29.25 -3.46 7.21
C PRO A 36 30.55 -2.64 7.27
N PHE A 37 30.62 -1.56 6.49
CA PHE A 37 31.69 -0.58 6.59
C PHE A 37 31.63 0.22 7.90
N ASP A 38 32.78 0.75 8.33
CA ASP A 38 32.89 1.58 9.54
C ASP A 38 32.11 2.90 9.44
N SER A 39 31.97 3.45 8.23
CA SER A 39 31.22 4.67 7.93
C SER A 39 30.06 4.40 6.96
N ASP A 40 29.00 5.21 7.01
CA ASP A 40 27.87 5.12 6.08
C ASP A 40 28.28 5.57 4.67
N PRO A 41 28.37 4.65 3.69
CA PRO A 41 28.83 4.99 2.34
C PRO A 41 27.82 5.87 1.58
N PHE A 42 26.60 6.03 2.10
CA PHE A 42 25.55 6.84 1.51
C PHE A 42 25.37 8.22 2.17
N ASP A 43 26.16 8.55 3.20
CA ASP A 43 25.98 9.79 3.99
C ASP A 43 26.01 11.06 3.11
N CYS A 44 26.88 11.10 2.10
CA CYS A 44 26.94 12.20 1.15
C CYS A 44 25.68 12.29 0.26
N LEU A 45 25.22 11.15 -0.27
CA LEU A 45 24.04 11.05 -1.13
C LEU A 45 22.74 11.43 -0.41
N LYS A 46 22.68 11.27 0.92
CA LYS A 46 21.54 11.72 1.74
C LYS A 46 21.44 13.25 1.79
N ARG A 47 22.59 13.94 1.81
CA ARG A 47 22.67 15.40 2.02
C ARG A 47 22.59 16.20 0.73
N ASN A 48 23.39 15.86 -0.27
CA ASN A 48 23.46 16.54 -1.57
C ASN A 48 23.60 15.51 -2.68
N PHE A 49 22.69 15.54 -3.64
CA PHE A 49 22.79 14.70 -4.84
C PHE A 49 23.55 15.44 -5.92
N THR A 50 24.86 15.17 -6.04
CA THR A 50 25.69 15.58 -7.18
C THR A 50 26.28 14.35 -7.86
N GLU A 51 26.65 14.49 -9.12
CA GLU A 51 27.30 13.42 -9.89
C GLU A 51 28.62 13.00 -9.24
N ASP A 52 29.42 13.95 -8.73
CA ASP A 52 30.66 13.68 -8.00
C ASP A 52 30.46 12.81 -6.75
N GLU A 53 29.40 13.05 -5.97
CA GLU A 53 29.12 12.22 -4.78
C GLU A 53 28.64 10.82 -5.17
N LEU A 54 27.94 10.69 -6.29
CA LEU A 54 27.54 9.40 -6.84
C LEU A 54 28.75 8.62 -7.34
N GLU A 55 29.70 9.27 -7.99
CA GLU A 55 30.95 8.65 -8.43
C GLU A 55 31.83 8.22 -7.25
N LYS A 56 31.89 9.03 -6.18
CA LYS A 56 32.58 8.63 -4.93
C LYS A 56 31.94 7.40 -4.31
N CYS A 57 30.61 7.34 -4.26
CA CYS A 57 29.89 6.15 -3.81
C CYS A 57 30.22 4.95 -4.72
N PHE A 58 30.21 5.13 -6.04
CA PHE A 58 30.56 4.06 -6.98
C PHE A 58 31.96 3.50 -6.71
N ARG A 59 32.97 4.38 -6.67
CA ARG A 59 34.36 3.99 -6.40
C ARG A 59 34.57 3.36 -5.02
N HIS A 60 33.75 3.69 -4.03
CA HIS A 60 33.84 3.09 -2.69
C HIS A 60 33.61 1.57 -2.71
N PHE A 61 32.75 1.08 -3.60
CA PHE A 61 32.46 -0.35 -3.73
C PHE A 61 33.28 -1.04 -4.83
N ASP A 62 34.00 -0.31 -5.69
CA ASP A 62 34.91 -0.91 -6.68
C ASP A 62 36.19 -1.41 -5.99
N SER A 63 36.15 -2.63 -5.46
CA SER A 63 37.28 -3.23 -4.75
C SER A 63 38.49 -3.50 -5.66
N SER A 64 38.26 -3.62 -6.96
CA SER A 64 39.29 -3.90 -7.97
C SER A 64 39.98 -2.64 -8.51
N ASN A 65 39.35 -1.47 -8.32
CA ASN A 65 39.75 -0.17 -8.86
C ASN A 65 39.92 -0.21 -10.39
N GLN A 66 39.04 -0.95 -11.08
CA GLN A 66 39.02 -1.10 -12.54
C GLN A 66 37.97 -0.22 -13.23
N GLY A 67 37.17 0.52 -12.47
CA GLY A 67 36.06 1.34 -12.99
C GLY A 67 34.79 0.54 -13.24
N THR A 68 34.70 -0.71 -12.76
CA THR A 68 33.55 -1.59 -12.92
C THR A 68 33.35 -2.43 -11.66
N TRP A 69 32.12 -2.71 -11.26
CA TRP A 69 31.81 -3.62 -10.16
C TRP A 69 31.67 -5.06 -10.63
N SER A 70 32.25 -5.97 -9.86
CA SER A 70 31.94 -7.40 -9.93
C SER A 70 30.60 -7.72 -9.25
N HIS A 71 30.14 -8.96 -9.38
CA HIS A 71 28.97 -9.44 -8.65
C HIS A 71 29.13 -9.30 -7.12
N ASP A 72 30.32 -9.59 -6.60
CA ASP A 72 30.62 -9.46 -5.17
C ASP A 72 30.59 -8.01 -4.69
N ASP A 73 31.09 -7.07 -5.50
CA ASP A 73 31.04 -5.63 -5.22
C ASP A 73 29.58 -5.15 -5.17
N PHE A 74 28.77 -5.54 -6.17
CA PHE A 74 27.36 -5.20 -6.24
C PHE A 74 26.54 -5.81 -5.10
N ARG A 75 26.83 -7.07 -4.75
CA ARG A 75 26.25 -7.75 -3.58
C ARG A 75 26.55 -6.99 -2.30
N ARG A 76 27.79 -6.50 -2.13
CA ARG A 76 28.19 -5.70 -0.97
C ARG A 76 27.47 -4.36 -0.95
N PHE A 77 27.30 -3.72 -2.10
CA PHE A 77 26.49 -2.52 -2.26
C PHE A 77 25.04 -2.75 -1.82
N LEU A 78 24.37 -3.82 -2.30
CA LEU A 78 23.00 -4.12 -1.90
C LEU A 78 22.88 -4.45 -0.41
N SER A 79 23.86 -5.13 0.18
CA SER A 79 23.89 -5.42 1.62
C SER A 79 23.99 -4.14 2.47
N GLU A 80 24.71 -3.13 1.98
CA GLU A 80 24.77 -1.81 2.61
C GLU A 80 23.50 -1.01 2.36
N LEU A 81 22.92 -1.08 1.16
CA LEU A 81 21.71 -0.37 0.79
C LEU A 81 20.48 -0.89 1.56
N PHE A 82 20.32 -2.20 1.62
CA PHE A 82 19.22 -2.85 2.31
C PHE A 82 19.62 -3.19 3.74
N SER A 83 19.48 -2.19 4.62
CA SER A 83 19.86 -2.29 6.03
C SER A 83 18.86 -1.60 6.93
N ASN A 84 18.79 -2.01 8.19
CA ASN A 84 18.14 -1.25 9.26
C ASN A 84 19.18 -0.86 10.31
N LYS A 85 19.41 0.45 10.49
CA LYS A 85 20.44 0.97 11.41
C LYS A 85 21.81 0.30 11.18
N ARG A 86 22.25 0.25 9.91
CA ARG A 86 23.51 -0.38 9.45
C ARG A 86 23.59 -1.91 9.64
N ARG A 87 22.50 -2.58 10.03
CA ARG A 87 22.40 -4.04 10.05
C ARG A 87 21.80 -4.53 8.73
N PRO A 88 22.54 -5.26 7.89
CA PRO A 88 22.03 -5.72 6.60
C PRO A 88 20.85 -6.67 6.74
N TYR A 89 19.91 -6.58 5.80
CA TYR A 89 18.90 -7.60 5.59
C TYR A 89 19.50 -8.83 4.90
N LEU A 90 18.94 -10.00 5.19
CA LEU A 90 19.28 -11.21 4.46
C LEU A 90 18.61 -11.16 3.09
N LEU A 91 19.42 -11.15 2.03
CA LEU A 91 18.93 -11.14 0.65
C LEU A 91 18.97 -12.56 0.07
N LEU A 92 17.90 -12.92 -0.64
CA LEU A 92 17.88 -14.14 -1.45
C LEU A 92 18.85 -13.99 -2.62
N THR A 93 19.54 -15.07 -2.98
CA THR A 93 20.51 -15.04 -4.10
C THR A 93 19.83 -14.67 -5.40
N GLU A 94 18.62 -15.18 -5.65
CA GLU A 94 17.85 -14.88 -6.86
C GLU A 94 17.46 -13.41 -6.93
N LEU A 95 17.23 -12.77 -5.77
CA LEU A 95 16.95 -11.35 -5.72
C LEU A 95 18.19 -10.55 -6.13
N VAL A 96 19.34 -10.82 -5.50
CA VAL A 96 20.61 -10.13 -5.82
C VAL A 96 20.95 -10.27 -7.31
N GLU A 97 20.79 -11.47 -7.87
CA GLU A 97 21.00 -11.75 -9.28
C GLU A 97 20.06 -10.94 -10.18
N GLN A 98 18.78 -10.86 -9.82
CA GLN A 98 17.81 -10.04 -10.55
C GLN A 98 18.23 -8.57 -10.60
N TYR A 99 18.59 -7.97 -9.45
CA TYR A 99 19.06 -6.58 -9.40
C TYR A 99 20.31 -6.37 -10.26
N PHE A 100 21.22 -7.35 -10.27
CA PHE A 100 22.45 -7.26 -11.04
C PHE A 100 22.12 -7.23 -12.54
N GLN A 101 21.33 -8.20 -13.02
CA GLN A 101 20.91 -8.29 -14.42
C GLN A 101 20.11 -7.09 -14.90
N GLU A 102 19.31 -6.47 -14.03
CA GLU A 102 18.53 -5.28 -14.37
C GLU A 102 19.37 -3.99 -14.36
N THR A 103 20.55 -4.02 -13.71
CA THR A 103 21.50 -2.91 -13.71
C THR A 103 22.51 -3.05 -14.86
N ASP A 104 22.91 -4.28 -15.21
CA ASP A 104 23.82 -4.63 -16.30
C ASP A 104 23.11 -4.49 -17.66
N PHE A 105 22.94 -3.25 -18.13
CA PHE A 105 22.22 -2.95 -19.36
C PHE A 105 22.95 -3.48 -20.61
N ASN A 106 24.28 -3.51 -20.58
CA ASN A 106 25.10 -3.93 -21.72
C ASN A 106 25.37 -5.45 -21.73
N GLN A 107 25.06 -6.16 -20.64
CA GLN A 107 25.18 -7.60 -20.45
C GLN A 107 26.63 -8.13 -20.49
N ASP A 108 27.59 -7.35 -20.01
CA ASP A 108 29.00 -7.73 -19.94
C ASP A 108 29.38 -8.44 -18.62
N ASN A 109 28.41 -8.65 -17.74
CA ASN A 109 28.54 -9.22 -16.39
C ASN A 109 29.37 -8.35 -15.43
N ARG A 110 29.38 -7.04 -15.66
CA ARG A 110 29.95 -6.03 -14.76
C ARG A 110 29.00 -4.84 -14.73
N ILE A 111 29.11 -4.03 -13.67
CA ILE A 111 28.36 -2.78 -13.58
C ILE A 111 29.34 -1.62 -13.72
N ASP A 112 29.23 -0.84 -14.79
CA ASP A 112 29.98 0.40 -14.95
C ASP A 112 29.29 1.60 -14.26
N PHE A 113 29.96 2.76 -14.25
CA PHE A 113 29.41 3.94 -13.59
C PHE A 113 28.13 4.48 -14.27
N ASN A 114 28.00 4.36 -15.59
CA ASN A 114 26.82 4.85 -16.30
C ASN A 114 25.60 3.99 -15.97
N GLU A 115 25.78 2.67 -15.95
CA GLU A 115 24.78 1.70 -15.55
C GLU A 115 24.32 1.94 -14.11
N PHE A 116 25.27 2.05 -13.18
CA PHE A 116 24.99 2.41 -11.79
C PHE A 116 24.25 3.73 -11.67
N GLN A 117 24.70 4.77 -12.40
CA GLN A 117 24.09 6.09 -12.35
C GLN A 117 22.63 6.04 -12.84
N GLN A 118 22.36 5.29 -13.90
CA GLN A 118 21.01 5.13 -14.43
C GLN A 118 20.12 4.37 -13.45
N ALA A 119 20.55 3.20 -12.96
CA ALA A 119 19.81 2.45 -11.95
C ALA A 119 19.56 3.26 -10.67
N TRP A 120 20.51 4.12 -10.29
CA TRP A 120 20.34 5.05 -9.18
C TRP A 120 19.24 6.08 -9.41
N LYS A 121 19.26 6.74 -10.58
CA LYS A 121 18.26 7.76 -10.96
C LYS A 121 16.85 7.20 -11.04
N GLU A 122 16.71 5.97 -11.53
CA GLU A 122 15.42 5.33 -11.78
C GLU A 122 14.85 4.67 -10.52
N THR A 123 15.68 3.94 -9.76
CA THR A 123 15.17 2.99 -8.76
C THR A 123 15.85 3.11 -7.40
N LEU A 124 17.19 3.10 -7.34
CA LEU A 124 17.89 2.90 -6.07
C LEU A 124 17.83 4.13 -5.14
N LYS A 125 17.76 5.36 -5.70
CA LYS A 125 17.66 6.59 -4.89
C LYS A 125 16.45 6.57 -3.95
N THR A 126 15.35 5.96 -4.39
CA THR A 126 14.07 5.91 -3.69
C THR A 126 14.18 5.06 -2.42
N THR A 127 15.05 4.04 -2.42
CA THR A 127 15.39 3.25 -1.23
C THR A 127 16.13 4.06 -0.19
N LEU A 128 16.98 5.00 -0.61
CA LEU A 128 17.75 5.83 0.30
C LEU A 128 16.96 7.04 0.83
N LYS A 129 16.16 7.65 -0.03
CA LYS A 129 15.43 8.89 0.24
C LYS A 129 14.00 8.79 -0.31
N PRO A 130 13.12 8.06 0.37
CA PRO A 130 11.70 8.03 0.02
C PRO A 130 11.10 9.43 0.12
N VAL A 131 10.10 9.70 -0.73
CA VAL A 131 9.15 10.79 -0.52
C VAL A 131 7.85 10.16 -0.06
N SER A 132 7.50 10.45 1.19
CA SER A 132 6.51 9.69 1.95
C SER A 132 5.16 10.42 2.03
N ALA A 133 4.09 9.69 1.79
CA ALA A 133 2.73 10.13 2.02
C ALA A 133 2.03 9.25 3.05
N LEU A 134 1.37 9.86 4.04
CA LEU A 134 0.42 9.17 4.92
C LEU A 134 -1.01 9.44 4.43
N VAL A 135 -1.71 8.39 4.03
CA VAL A 135 -3.12 8.42 3.63
C VAL A 135 -3.97 7.85 4.75
N ILE A 136 -4.73 8.72 5.41
CA ILE A 136 -5.60 8.42 6.54
C ILE A 136 -7.01 8.22 6.00
N VAL A 137 -7.44 6.95 5.99
CA VAL A 137 -8.66 6.53 5.35
C VAL A 137 -9.84 6.58 6.32
N ASP A 138 -10.80 7.46 6.02
CA ASP A 138 -12.17 7.44 6.56
C ASP A 138 -12.29 7.28 8.08
N VAL A 139 -11.47 8.00 8.85
CA VAL A 139 -11.56 8.04 10.32
C VAL A 139 -12.72 8.97 10.72
N GLN A 140 -13.93 8.63 10.27
CA GLN A 140 -15.17 9.41 10.39
C GLN A 140 -16.07 8.87 11.48
N ASN A 141 -16.96 9.73 11.98
CA ASN A 141 -17.83 9.41 13.12
C ASN A 141 -18.73 8.19 12.86
N ASP A 142 -19.28 8.02 11.65
CA ASP A 142 -20.17 6.90 11.37
C ASP A 142 -19.48 5.54 11.43
N PHE A 143 -18.19 5.45 11.11
CA PHE A 143 -17.41 4.21 11.23
C PHE A 143 -16.94 3.92 12.67
N ILE A 144 -16.99 4.91 13.56
CA ILE A 144 -16.49 4.78 14.94
C ILE A 144 -17.65 4.62 15.94
N SER A 145 -18.65 5.50 15.87
CA SER A 145 -19.73 5.60 16.87
C SER A 145 -21.11 5.84 16.27
N GLY A 146 -21.24 5.92 14.94
CA GLY A 146 -22.49 6.19 14.25
C GLY A 146 -23.09 4.95 13.58
N SER A 147 -23.72 5.15 12.42
CA SER A 147 -24.60 4.13 11.81
C SER A 147 -23.90 2.89 11.28
N LEU A 148 -22.60 2.99 10.98
CA LEU A 148 -21.76 1.89 10.50
C LEU A 148 -20.55 1.68 11.42
N ALA A 149 -20.76 1.84 12.73
CA ALA A 149 -19.70 1.68 13.71
C ALA A 149 -19.11 0.26 13.67
N LEU A 150 -17.79 0.14 13.61
CA LEU A 150 -17.12 -1.17 13.46
C LEU A 150 -17.37 -2.14 14.62
N HIS A 151 -17.69 -1.65 15.82
CA HIS A 151 -18.07 -2.50 16.95
C HIS A 151 -19.44 -3.18 16.74
N SER A 152 -20.21 -2.74 15.74
CA SER A 152 -21.47 -3.36 15.32
C SER A 152 -21.31 -4.28 14.10
N CYS A 153 -20.10 -4.37 13.54
CA CYS A 153 -19.75 -5.26 12.44
C CYS A 153 -19.27 -6.64 12.94
N PRO A 154 -19.21 -7.67 12.08
CA PRO A 154 -18.83 -9.04 12.46
C PRO A 154 -17.52 -9.17 13.25
N ALA A 155 -16.49 -8.40 12.91
CA ALA A 155 -15.20 -8.40 13.61
C ALA A 155 -15.28 -7.77 15.01
N ASN A 156 -16.31 -6.94 15.27
CA ASN A 156 -16.48 -6.20 16.53
C ASN A 156 -15.24 -5.38 16.95
N HIS A 157 -14.51 -4.85 15.96
CA HIS A 157 -13.35 -4.01 16.19
C HIS A 157 -13.75 -2.63 16.71
N GLN A 158 -12.93 -2.07 17.60
CA GLN A 158 -13.14 -0.72 18.13
C GLN A 158 -12.49 0.30 17.19
N GLY A 159 -13.30 0.96 16.35
CA GLY A 159 -12.80 1.94 15.37
C GLY A 159 -12.04 3.10 16.00
N GLU A 160 -12.39 3.51 17.23
CA GLU A 160 -11.72 4.63 17.94
C GLU A 160 -10.24 4.34 18.27
N GLU A 161 -9.84 3.07 18.39
CA GLU A 161 -8.47 2.68 18.77
C GLU A 161 -7.41 3.15 17.77
N VAL A 162 -7.78 3.40 16.51
CA VAL A 162 -6.84 3.90 15.50
C VAL A 162 -6.42 5.35 15.76
N VAL A 163 -7.29 6.16 16.38
CA VAL A 163 -7.08 7.61 16.56
C VAL A 163 -5.80 7.92 17.34
N PRO A 164 -5.55 7.38 18.56
CA PRO A 164 -4.33 7.67 19.30
C PRO A 164 -3.06 7.17 18.59
N ILE A 165 -3.15 6.09 17.81
CA ILE A 165 -2.01 5.53 17.06
C ILE A 165 -1.68 6.44 15.87
N ILE A 166 -2.67 6.82 15.08
CA ILE A 166 -2.50 7.74 13.94
C ILE A 166 -1.96 9.09 14.43
N ASN A 167 -2.50 9.63 15.52
CA ASN A 167 -2.01 10.87 16.13
C ASN A 167 -0.54 10.76 16.56
N ARG A 168 -0.13 9.63 17.15
CA ARG A 168 1.26 9.36 17.51
C ARG A 168 2.16 9.30 16.28
N VAL A 169 1.71 8.64 15.21
CA VAL A 169 2.43 8.58 13.93
C VAL A 169 2.60 9.98 13.35
N LEU A 170 1.54 10.78 13.25
CA LEU A 170 1.58 12.16 12.79
C LEU A 170 2.51 13.06 13.61
N THR A 171 2.61 12.81 14.93
CA THR A 171 3.45 13.62 15.83
C THR A 171 4.92 13.24 15.72
N ASN A 172 5.23 11.95 15.56
CA ASN A 172 6.60 11.44 15.64
C ASN A 172 7.27 11.23 14.28
N VAL A 173 6.50 11.25 13.20
CA VAL A 173 6.99 11.00 11.84
C VAL A 173 6.69 12.21 10.97
N ARG A 174 7.71 12.70 10.30
CA ARG A 174 7.59 13.80 9.35
C ARG A 174 7.35 13.26 7.95
N PHE A 175 6.08 13.04 7.61
CA PHE A 175 5.71 12.75 6.23
C PHE A 175 5.86 13.99 5.34
N ASP A 176 6.21 13.78 4.08
CA ASP A 176 6.24 14.85 3.07
C ASP A 176 4.83 15.27 2.68
N VAL A 177 3.89 14.32 2.71
CA VAL A 177 2.48 14.53 2.37
C VAL A 177 1.59 13.83 3.39
N VAL A 178 0.50 14.48 3.78
CA VAL A 178 -0.58 13.87 4.56
C VAL A 178 -1.88 14.07 3.79
N ALA A 179 -2.68 13.02 3.68
CA ALA A 179 -4.00 13.06 3.06
C ALA A 179 -5.04 12.46 4.00
N TYR A 180 -6.19 13.11 4.11
CA TYR A 180 -7.39 12.59 4.77
C TYR A 180 -8.44 12.28 3.73
N THR A 181 -9.06 11.11 3.84
CA THR A 181 -10.17 10.73 2.96
C THR A 181 -11.49 10.79 3.72
N TYR A 182 -12.54 11.02 2.96
CA TYR A 182 -13.90 11.19 3.45
C TYR A 182 -14.81 10.39 2.55
N ASP A 183 -15.48 9.38 3.10
CA ASP A 183 -16.72 8.93 2.48
C ASP A 183 -17.75 10.07 2.55
N TRP A 184 -18.37 10.37 1.41
CA TRP A 184 -19.11 11.60 1.23
C TRP A 184 -20.34 11.40 0.35
N HIS A 185 -21.27 10.59 0.85
CA HIS A 185 -22.38 10.05 0.07
C HIS A 185 -23.61 10.96 0.03
N PRO A 186 -24.25 11.16 -1.14
CA PRO A 186 -25.56 11.78 -1.20
C PRO A 186 -26.61 10.88 -0.52
N HIS A 187 -27.71 11.46 -0.03
CA HIS A 187 -28.76 10.70 0.68
C HIS A 187 -29.37 9.54 -0.13
N ASN A 188 -29.35 9.62 -1.46
CA ASN A 188 -29.88 8.62 -2.39
C ASN A 188 -28.80 7.67 -2.98
N HIS A 189 -27.64 7.58 -2.32
CA HIS A 189 -26.51 6.78 -2.79
C HIS A 189 -26.88 5.30 -2.95
N ILE A 190 -26.32 4.66 -3.97
CA ILE A 190 -26.60 3.29 -4.39
C ILE A 190 -26.19 2.24 -3.36
N SER A 191 -25.18 2.54 -2.55
CA SER A 191 -24.65 1.63 -1.55
C SER A 191 -25.55 1.49 -0.33
N PHE A 192 -26.52 2.39 -0.13
CA PHE A 192 -27.38 2.35 1.06
C PHE A 192 -28.49 1.31 0.92
N TYR A 193 -28.60 0.46 1.93
CA TYR A 193 -29.63 -0.55 2.07
C TYR A 193 -31.03 0.05 2.00
N GLU A 194 -31.23 1.21 2.60
CA GLU A 194 -32.48 1.98 2.57
C GLU A 194 -32.88 2.37 1.14
N ASN A 195 -31.89 2.52 0.25
CA ASN A 195 -32.07 2.95 -1.14
C ASN A 195 -32.14 1.79 -2.14
N ARG A 196 -32.13 0.53 -1.68
CA ARG A 196 -32.09 -0.66 -2.56
C ARG A 196 -33.25 -0.74 -3.56
N TYR A 197 -34.37 -0.07 -3.29
CA TYR A 197 -35.54 -0.02 -4.19
C TYR A 197 -35.50 1.13 -5.20
N LEU A 198 -34.56 2.07 -5.08
CA LEU A 198 -34.49 3.25 -5.95
C LEU A 198 -33.97 2.92 -7.35
N ARG A 199 -33.39 1.73 -7.53
CA ARG A 199 -32.80 1.26 -8.79
C ARG A 199 -33.33 -0.13 -9.13
N PRO A 200 -33.60 -0.41 -10.42
CA PRO A 200 -34.00 -1.74 -10.83
C PRO A 200 -32.85 -2.73 -10.66
N THR A 201 -33.15 -3.88 -10.06
CA THR A 201 -32.21 -5.00 -9.96
C THR A 201 -32.12 -5.73 -11.29
N ALA A 202 -30.90 -6.11 -11.67
CA ALA A 202 -30.64 -6.84 -12.91
C ALA A 202 -31.18 -8.27 -12.81
N PRO A 203 -31.70 -8.86 -13.91
CA PRO A 203 -32.23 -10.23 -13.91
C PRO A 203 -31.22 -11.29 -13.46
N GLU A 204 -29.92 -11.06 -13.68
CA GLU A 204 -28.84 -11.94 -13.25
C GLU A 204 -28.46 -11.81 -11.77
N SER A 205 -29.00 -10.81 -11.05
CA SER A 205 -28.74 -10.65 -9.62
C SER A 205 -29.29 -11.84 -8.85
N LYS A 206 -28.43 -12.52 -8.07
CA LYS A 206 -28.84 -13.67 -7.25
C LYS A 206 -29.83 -13.26 -6.15
N ILE A 207 -29.74 -12.02 -5.69
CA ILE A 207 -30.58 -11.43 -4.66
C ILE A 207 -31.24 -10.20 -5.28
N ASN A 208 -32.56 -10.09 -5.17
CA ASN A 208 -33.30 -8.90 -5.58
C ASN A 208 -33.43 -7.92 -4.39
N ALA A 209 -33.84 -6.68 -4.67
CA ALA A 209 -33.94 -5.64 -3.65
C ALA A 209 -34.96 -5.95 -2.53
N ALA A 210 -35.99 -6.76 -2.82
CA ALA A 210 -37.00 -7.13 -1.82
C ALA A 210 -36.48 -8.12 -0.80
N ASP A 211 -35.66 -9.08 -1.23
CA ASP A 211 -35.12 -10.15 -0.38
C ASP A 211 -33.76 -9.82 0.24
N ALA A 212 -33.11 -8.75 -0.21
CA ALA A 212 -31.82 -8.32 0.27
C ALA A 212 -31.82 -7.95 1.77
N LYS A 213 -30.74 -8.29 2.44
CA LYS A 213 -30.39 -7.90 3.81
C LYS A 213 -29.18 -6.96 3.80
N LEU A 214 -28.89 -6.38 4.96
CA LEU A 214 -27.65 -5.64 5.14
C LEU A 214 -26.45 -6.54 4.82
N LEU A 215 -25.47 -5.97 4.12
CA LEU A 215 -24.23 -6.59 3.63
C LEU A 215 -24.41 -7.61 2.50
N ASP A 216 -25.63 -7.82 1.99
CA ASP A 216 -25.82 -8.57 0.74
C ASP A 216 -25.36 -7.74 -0.47
N SER A 217 -24.91 -8.44 -1.52
CA SER A 217 -24.62 -7.85 -2.82
C SER A 217 -25.82 -7.95 -3.77
N VAL A 218 -26.14 -6.84 -4.44
CA VAL A 218 -27.18 -6.76 -5.46
C VAL A 218 -26.58 -6.20 -6.75
N ILE A 219 -26.95 -6.77 -7.89
CA ILE A 219 -26.59 -6.23 -9.20
C ILE A 219 -27.70 -5.28 -9.67
N PHE A 220 -27.38 -3.99 -9.86
CA PHE A 220 -28.28 -2.99 -10.40
C PHE A 220 -28.06 -2.80 -11.90
N VAL A 221 -29.14 -2.57 -12.67
CA VAL A 221 -29.09 -2.47 -14.16
C VAL A 221 -28.26 -1.28 -14.64
N GLY A 222 -28.21 -0.19 -13.88
CA GLY A 222 -27.46 1.02 -14.22
C GLY A 222 -28.27 2.11 -14.93
N PRO A 223 -27.61 3.04 -15.66
CA PRO A 223 -26.18 3.06 -15.98
C PRO A 223 -25.28 3.64 -14.85
N PRO A 224 -24.10 3.06 -14.55
CA PRO A 224 -23.56 1.80 -15.08
C PRO A 224 -24.17 0.58 -14.38
N LYS A 225 -24.15 -0.58 -15.05
CA LYS A 225 -24.48 -1.85 -14.38
C LYS A 225 -23.41 -2.14 -13.34
N VAL A 226 -23.80 -2.38 -12.09
CA VAL A 226 -22.85 -2.53 -10.97
C VAL A 226 -23.35 -3.56 -9.96
N GLU A 227 -22.44 -4.39 -9.47
CA GLU A 227 -22.65 -5.23 -8.29
C GLU A 227 -22.26 -4.44 -7.05
N GLN A 228 -23.20 -4.25 -6.12
CA GLN A 228 -23.06 -3.36 -4.98
C GLN A 228 -23.40 -4.07 -3.68
N VAL A 229 -22.49 -4.00 -2.71
CA VAL A 229 -22.76 -4.39 -1.31
C VAL A 229 -23.65 -3.33 -0.67
N LEU A 230 -24.71 -3.75 0.01
CA LEU A 230 -25.63 -2.84 0.69
C LEU A 230 -25.20 -2.56 2.14
N TRP A 231 -24.88 -1.32 2.43
CA TRP A 231 -24.49 -0.80 3.74
C TRP A 231 -25.65 -0.03 4.39
N PRO A 232 -25.73 0.12 5.72
CA PRO A 232 -26.65 1.09 6.30
C PRO A 232 -26.30 2.49 5.79
N ALA A 233 -27.26 3.42 5.69
CA ALA A 233 -26.94 4.80 5.36
C ALA A 233 -25.89 5.38 6.32
N HIS A 234 -24.79 5.89 5.77
CA HIS A 234 -23.62 6.36 6.52
C HIS A 234 -22.90 7.47 5.76
N CYS A 235 -22.11 8.28 6.46
CA CYS A 235 -21.26 9.34 5.93
C CYS A 235 -22.00 10.23 4.92
N VAL A 236 -23.27 10.53 5.23
CA VAL A 236 -24.11 11.36 4.38
C VAL A 236 -23.58 12.79 4.37
N GLN A 237 -23.49 13.39 3.19
CA GLN A 237 -22.94 14.73 3.00
C GLN A 237 -23.52 15.75 3.98
N HIS A 238 -22.64 16.54 4.59
CA HIS A 238 -22.97 17.60 5.54
C HIS A 238 -23.68 17.13 6.82
N THR A 239 -23.54 15.85 7.17
CA THR A 239 -24.00 15.33 8.47
C THR A 239 -22.82 15.11 9.40
N ARG A 240 -23.09 15.11 10.71
CA ARG A 240 -22.09 14.81 11.73
C ARG A 240 -21.43 13.44 11.53
N GLY A 241 -22.17 12.47 11.00
CA GLY A 241 -21.65 11.12 10.72
C GLY A 241 -20.48 11.13 9.73
N ALA A 242 -20.48 12.08 8.80
CA ALA A 242 -19.45 12.25 7.78
C ALA A 242 -18.26 13.12 8.22
N ASP A 243 -18.31 13.76 9.39
CA ASP A 243 -17.15 14.48 9.92
C ASP A 243 -16.08 13.49 10.39
N LEU A 244 -14.80 13.87 10.27
CA LEU A 244 -13.71 13.14 10.91
C LEU A 244 -13.90 13.11 12.43
N HIS A 245 -13.33 12.09 13.07
CA HIS A 245 -13.34 11.99 14.52
C HIS A 245 -12.69 13.22 15.14
N LYS A 246 -13.37 13.83 16.11
CA LYS A 246 -12.98 15.11 16.73
C LYS A 246 -11.55 15.12 17.34
N ASP A 247 -11.08 13.94 17.77
CA ASP A 247 -9.79 13.80 18.45
C ASP A 247 -8.65 13.44 17.47
N LEU A 248 -8.96 13.25 16.19
CA LEU A 248 -7.96 13.06 15.15
C LEU A 248 -7.24 14.39 14.88
N ILE A 249 -5.92 14.39 14.94
CA ILE A 249 -5.10 15.56 14.60
C ILE A 249 -5.25 15.83 13.11
N LEU A 250 -5.55 17.09 12.77
CA LEU A 250 -5.60 17.57 11.38
C LEU A 250 -4.35 18.41 11.08
N VAL A 251 -3.56 17.95 10.11
CA VAL A 251 -2.40 18.70 9.61
C VAL A 251 -2.88 19.82 8.67
N SER A 252 -2.38 21.03 8.87
CA SER A 252 -2.86 22.26 8.21
C SER A 252 -2.77 22.26 6.68
N ASN A 253 -1.72 21.66 6.12
CA ASN A 253 -1.50 21.59 4.66
C ASN A 253 -1.85 20.22 4.07
N ALA A 254 -2.72 19.46 4.74
CA ALA A 254 -3.10 18.14 4.27
C ALA A 254 -3.99 18.20 3.02
N ILE A 255 -3.94 17.12 2.25
CA ILE A 255 -4.85 16.88 1.14
C ILE A 255 -6.17 16.35 1.71
N HIS A 256 -7.30 16.84 1.21
CA HIS A 256 -8.62 16.35 1.58
C HIS A 256 -9.30 15.73 0.35
N VAL A 257 -9.63 14.44 0.43
CA VAL A 257 -10.20 13.67 -0.68
C VAL A 257 -11.60 13.19 -0.31
N PHE A 258 -12.61 13.70 -1.02
CA PHE A 258 -13.99 13.26 -0.87
C PHE A 258 -14.31 12.20 -1.93
N LYS A 259 -14.75 11.02 -1.48
CA LYS A 259 -15.10 9.88 -2.35
C LYS A 259 -16.56 9.46 -2.13
N GLY A 260 -17.11 8.69 -3.07
CA GLY A 260 -18.49 8.19 -2.96
C GLY A 260 -19.59 9.23 -3.23
N ALA A 261 -19.25 10.37 -3.82
CA ALA A 261 -20.20 11.46 -4.08
C ALA A 261 -21.15 11.19 -5.26
N ASN A 262 -20.84 10.22 -6.13
CA ASN A 262 -21.70 9.84 -7.24
C ASN A 262 -22.82 8.92 -6.72
N PRO A 263 -24.11 9.30 -6.85
CA PRO A 263 -25.19 8.49 -6.31
C PRO A 263 -25.28 7.08 -6.92
N ASN A 264 -24.73 6.84 -8.11
CA ASN A 264 -24.89 5.58 -8.84
C ASN A 264 -23.65 4.69 -8.86
N VAL A 265 -22.52 5.16 -8.32
CA VAL A 265 -21.26 4.42 -8.31
C VAL A 265 -20.58 4.66 -6.98
N ASP A 266 -20.37 3.59 -6.24
CA ASP A 266 -19.66 3.61 -4.97
C ASP A 266 -18.13 3.74 -5.18
N SER A 267 -17.42 4.17 -4.15
CA SER A 267 -15.99 4.45 -4.21
C SER A 267 -15.31 4.11 -2.88
N TYR A 268 -14.83 2.88 -2.75
CA TYR A 268 -14.05 2.48 -1.58
C TYR A 268 -12.64 3.05 -1.62
N SER A 269 -12.01 3.03 -2.79
CA SER A 269 -10.65 3.55 -2.94
C SER A 269 -10.63 5.07 -2.94
N ALA A 270 -9.60 5.63 -2.33
CA ALA A 270 -9.32 7.05 -2.41
C ALA A 270 -8.72 7.49 -3.76
N PHE A 271 -8.48 6.58 -4.70
CA PHE A 271 -7.89 6.86 -6.02
C PHE A 271 -8.91 6.89 -7.16
N TRP A 272 -9.84 5.93 -7.16
CA TRP A 272 -10.82 5.71 -8.22
C TRP A 272 -12.12 5.21 -7.61
N ASP A 273 -13.24 5.48 -8.27
CA ASP A 273 -14.48 4.78 -7.95
C ASP A 273 -14.38 3.26 -8.23
N ASN A 274 -15.33 2.48 -7.70
CA ASN A 274 -15.30 1.02 -7.78
C ASN A 274 -15.37 0.49 -9.23
N MET A 275 -15.78 1.32 -10.18
CA MET A 275 -15.86 1.00 -11.61
C MET A 275 -14.71 1.60 -12.43
N LYS A 276 -13.77 2.32 -11.78
CA LYS A 276 -12.71 3.13 -12.40
C LYS A 276 -13.24 4.09 -13.48
N LEU A 277 -14.46 4.60 -13.32
CA LEU A 277 -15.05 5.57 -14.25
C LEU A 277 -14.60 7.00 -13.94
N ALA A 278 -14.42 7.32 -12.67
CA ALA A 278 -13.91 8.59 -12.20
C ALA A 278 -12.68 8.41 -11.30
N LYS A 279 -11.69 9.26 -11.54
CA LYS A 279 -10.50 9.43 -10.69
C LYS A 279 -10.79 10.47 -9.61
N THR A 280 -10.24 10.29 -8.42
CA THR A 280 -10.14 11.37 -7.44
C THR A 280 -8.92 12.25 -7.74
N SER A 281 -8.72 13.33 -6.98
CA SER A 281 -7.52 14.15 -7.11
C SER A 281 -6.26 13.56 -6.44
N LEU A 282 -6.37 12.42 -5.74
CA LEU A 282 -5.30 11.95 -4.85
C LEU A 282 -4.00 11.67 -5.62
N ASP A 283 -4.05 10.83 -6.66
CA ASP A 283 -2.84 10.46 -7.41
C ASP A 283 -2.19 11.67 -8.08
N ASP A 284 -2.96 12.59 -8.66
CA ASP A 284 -2.37 13.80 -9.28
C ASP A 284 -1.59 14.62 -8.26
N GLN A 285 -2.13 14.79 -7.05
CA GLN A 285 -1.47 15.54 -5.99
C GLN A 285 -0.24 14.81 -5.41
N LEU A 286 -0.27 13.47 -5.32
CA LEU A 286 0.87 12.66 -4.90
C LEU A 286 2.00 12.71 -5.94
N ARG A 287 1.66 12.61 -7.23
CA ARG A 287 2.62 12.72 -8.35
C ARG A 287 3.28 14.08 -8.42
N GLU A 288 2.51 15.16 -8.28
CA GLU A 288 3.02 16.53 -8.26
C GLU A 288 4.07 16.73 -7.15
N ARG A 289 3.92 16.01 -6.03
CA ARG A 289 4.83 16.04 -4.88
C ARG A 289 5.95 14.99 -4.96
N ASN A 290 6.05 14.26 -6.07
CA ASN A 290 7.02 13.19 -6.29
C ASN A 290 6.97 12.09 -5.23
N VAL A 291 5.79 11.81 -4.67
CA VAL A 291 5.60 10.74 -3.68
C VAL A 291 6.03 9.41 -4.29
N THR A 292 6.81 8.66 -3.53
CA THR A 292 7.27 7.31 -3.88
C THR A 292 6.63 6.25 -3.00
N ASP A 293 6.29 6.60 -1.75
CA ASP A 293 5.84 5.69 -0.72
C ASP A 293 4.51 6.17 -0.14
N VAL A 294 3.51 5.29 -0.15
CA VAL A 294 2.19 5.55 0.39
C VAL A 294 1.97 4.63 1.59
N TYR A 295 1.87 5.26 2.76
CA TYR A 295 1.52 4.63 4.02
C TYR A 295 0.01 4.78 4.22
N VAL A 296 -0.71 3.66 4.36
CA VAL A 296 -2.17 3.64 4.47
C VAL A 296 -2.57 3.23 5.89
N VAL A 297 -3.49 4.00 6.48
CA VAL A 297 -4.07 3.77 7.81
C VAL A 297 -5.57 4.05 7.81
N GLY A 298 -6.28 3.68 8.87
CA GLY A 298 -7.67 4.07 9.07
C GLY A 298 -8.67 2.91 8.91
N LEU A 299 -9.85 3.21 8.37
CA LEU A 299 -11.03 2.33 8.41
C LEU A 299 -11.65 2.19 7.01
N ALA A 300 -12.27 1.07 6.63
CA ALA A 300 -12.12 -0.27 7.20
C ALA A 300 -10.99 -1.03 6.47
N THR A 301 -10.19 -1.82 7.21
CA THR A 301 -9.04 -2.59 6.70
C THR A 301 -9.36 -3.39 5.43
N ASP A 302 -10.47 -4.13 5.43
CA ASP A 302 -10.94 -5.04 4.39
C ASP A 302 -11.76 -4.36 3.27
N VAL A 303 -12.04 -3.06 3.42
CA VAL A 303 -12.85 -2.27 2.46
C VAL A 303 -12.04 -1.09 1.93
N CYS A 304 -12.25 0.13 2.44
CA CYS A 304 -11.64 1.35 1.92
C CYS A 304 -10.11 1.36 2.03
N VAL A 305 -9.56 0.84 3.13
CA VAL A 305 -8.10 0.74 3.33
C VAL A 305 -7.50 -0.21 2.30
N ALA A 306 -8.04 -1.42 2.15
CA ALA A 306 -7.55 -2.38 1.18
C ALA A 306 -7.70 -1.90 -0.26
N ALA A 307 -8.84 -1.31 -0.62
CA ALA A 307 -9.06 -0.75 -1.97
C ALA A 307 -8.11 0.43 -2.26
N THR A 308 -7.82 1.26 -1.27
CA THR A 308 -6.87 2.37 -1.38
C THR A 308 -5.44 1.85 -1.54
N ALA A 309 -5.03 0.87 -0.72
CA ALA A 309 -3.72 0.23 -0.82
C ALA A 309 -3.53 -0.47 -2.17
N MET A 310 -4.54 -1.21 -2.67
CA MET A 310 -4.46 -1.87 -3.96
C MET A 310 -4.30 -0.87 -5.12
N HIS A 311 -5.13 0.19 -5.17
CA HIS A 311 -4.96 1.20 -6.20
C HIS A 311 -3.67 2.01 -6.05
N SER A 312 -3.13 2.16 -4.84
CA SER A 312 -1.80 2.74 -4.64
C SER A 312 -0.71 1.88 -5.32
N ILE A 313 -0.78 0.56 -5.19
CA ILE A 313 0.12 -0.38 -5.87
C ILE A 313 -0.05 -0.31 -7.39
N GLU A 314 -1.29 -0.32 -7.89
CA GLU A 314 -1.57 -0.21 -9.33
C GLU A 314 -1.06 1.12 -9.93
N ASN A 315 -1.02 2.18 -9.13
CA ASN A 315 -0.39 3.46 -9.49
C ASN A 315 1.12 3.46 -9.20
N ASN A 316 1.76 2.31 -9.02
CA ASN A 316 3.22 2.17 -8.87
C ASN A 316 3.83 2.92 -7.68
N TYR A 317 3.06 3.10 -6.60
CA TYR A 317 3.62 3.54 -5.32
C TYR A 317 4.07 2.33 -4.50
N ARG A 318 5.20 2.46 -3.80
CA ARG A 318 5.57 1.50 -2.76
C ARG A 318 4.54 1.65 -1.64
N THR A 319 3.81 0.58 -1.35
CA THR A 319 2.62 0.68 -0.49
C THR A 319 2.86 -0.06 0.81
N ILE A 320 2.61 0.65 1.91
CA ILE A 320 2.81 0.17 3.27
C ILE A 320 1.49 0.33 4.02
N LEU A 321 1.02 -0.72 4.67
CA LEU A 321 -0.14 -0.67 5.56
C LEU A 321 0.35 -0.71 7.01
N ILE A 322 -0.01 0.30 7.80
CA ILE A 322 0.35 0.35 9.23
C ILE A 322 -0.74 -0.37 10.02
N GLU A 323 -0.48 -1.62 10.36
CA GLU A 323 -1.48 -2.60 10.81
C GLU A 323 -2.20 -2.18 12.09
N ASP A 324 -1.44 -1.78 13.11
CA ASP A 324 -1.99 -1.37 14.41
C ASP A 324 -2.84 -0.10 14.29
N ALA A 325 -2.66 0.70 13.24
CA ALA A 325 -3.44 1.88 12.90
C ALA A 325 -4.65 1.60 11.99
N CYS A 326 -5.07 0.33 11.84
CA CYS A 326 -6.22 -0.06 11.03
C CYS A 326 -7.21 -0.94 11.81
N ARG A 327 -8.51 -0.82 11.50
CA ARG A 327 -9.58 -1.72 11.98
C ARG A 327 -10.55 -1.99 10.83
N GLY A 328 -11.22 -3.15 10.83
CA GLY A 328 -12.03 -3.61 9.71
C GLY A 328 -13.40 -4.16 10.13
N VAL A 329 -14.15 -4.62 9.14
CA VAL A 329 -15.55 -5.06 9.27
C VAL A 329 -15.65 -6.53 9.60
N ASP A 330 -14.89 -7.39 8.91
CA ASP A 330 -14.94 -8.85 9.07
C ASP A 330 -13.53 -9.48 9.12
N GLU A 331 -13.24 -10.29 10.14
CA GLU A 331 -11.91 -10.87 10.35
C GLU A 331 -11.43 -11.78 9.22
N LYS A 332 -12.36 -12.52 8.59
CA LYS A 332 -12.00 -13.40 7.48
C LYS A 332 -11.66 -12.58 6.25
N GLU A 333 -12.44 -11.55 5.95
CA GLU A 333 -12.17 -10.66 4.81
C GLU A 333 -10.91 -9.82 5.03
N ILE A 334 -10.61 -9.40 6.27
CA ILE A 334 -9.33 -8.77 6.63
C ILE A 334 -8.16 -9.66 6.24
N GLU A 335 -8.17 -10.94 6.63
CA GLU A 335 -7.08 -11.87 6.29
C GLU A 335 -7.00 -12.13 4.78
N VAL A 336 -8.14 -12.26 4.09
CA VAL A 336 -8.17 -12.41 2.63
C VAL A 336 -7.52 -11.20 1.95
N LYS A 337 -7.90 -9.99 2.35
CA LYS A 337 -7.34 -8.74 1.79
C LYS A 337 -5.88 -8.54 2.16
N ARG A 338 -5.47 -8.93 3.36
CA ARG A 338 -4.06 -8.95 3.76
C ARG A 338 -3.23 -9.80 2.81
N LEU A 339 -3.64 -11.04 2.58
CA LEU A 339 -2.94 -11.97 1.70
C LEU A 339 -2.94 -11.48 0.24
N GLU A 340 -4.05 -10.92 -0.23
CA GLU A 340 -4.17 -10.33 -1.57
C GLU A 340 -3.19 -9.18 -1.76
N LEU A 341 -3.19 -8.20 -0.85
CA LEU A 341 -2.29 -7.05 -0.88
C LEU A 341 -0.82 -7.46 -0.77
N ASN A 342 -0.50 -8.41 0.10
CA ASN A 342 0.88 -8.88 0.26
C ASN A 342 1.42 -9.54 -1.01
N ARG A 343 0.58 -10.31 -1.73
CA ARG A 343 0.94 -10.88 -3.03
C ARG A 343 1.24 -9.82 -4.09
N HIS A 344 0.59 -8.67 -4.00
CA HIS A 344 0.83 -7.52 -4.88
C HIS A 344 1.93 -6.59 -4.36
N GLY A 345 2.69 -6.98 -3.33
CA GLY A 345 3.83 -6.21 -2.85
C GLY A 345 3.52 -5.14 -1.79
N CYS A 346 2.30 -5.14 -1.22
CA CYS A 346 2.05 -4.37 -0.01
C CYS A 346 2.84 -4.95 1.17
N ILE A 347 3.53 -4.09 1.91
CA ILE A 347 4.16 -4.47 3.17
C ILE A 347 3.23 -4.10 4.32
N PHE A 348 3.19 -4.94 5.33
CA PHE A 348 2.47 -4.70 6.56
C PHE A 348 3.47 -4.48 7.69
N VAL A 349 3.28 -3.41 8.46
CA VAL A 349 4.18 -3.01 9.54
C VAL A 349 3.42 -2.47 10.74
N GLU A 350 4.06 -2.51 11.89
CA GLU A 350 3.63 -1.80 13.10
C GLU A 350 4.04 -0.31 13.03
N SER A 351 3.26 0.58 13.64
CA SER A 351 3.55 2.02 13.68
C SER A 351 4.92 2.36 14.28
N THR A 352 5.47 1.47 15.10
CA THR A 352 6.76 1.64 15.79
C THR A 352 7.98 1.64 14.85
N VAL A 353 7.89 1.03 13.66
CA VAL A 353 9.03 0.97 12.72
C VAL A 353 8.98 2.09 11.67
N VAL A 354 7.82 2.71 11.49
CA VAL A 354 7.56 3.74 10.46
C VAL A 354 8.55 4.91 10.48
N PRO A 355 8.98 5.47 11.64
CA PRO A 355 9.96 6.56 11.64
C PRO A 355 11.26 6.19 10.90
N GLY A 356 11.79 4.98 11.14
CA GLY A 356 13.00 4.53 10.49
C GLY A 356 12.84 4.33 8.98
N MET A 357 11.65 3.92 8.53
CA MET A 357 11.36 3.71 7.12
C MET A 357 11.24 5.03 6.37
N VAL A 358 10.53 6.01 6.94
CA VAL A 358 10.37 7.35 6.36
C VAL A 358 11.71 8.09 6.30
N ASP A 359 12.56 7.95 7.33
CA ASP A 359 13.88 8.60 7.36
C ASP A 359 14.94 7.87 6.50
N GLY A 360 14.60 6.77 5.81
CA GLY A 360 15.55 5.98 5.02
C GLY A 360 16.61 5.26 5.86
N ILE A 361 16.34 5.04 7.15
CA ILE A 361 17.19 4.29 8.09
C ILE A 361 16.88 2.79 8.03
N ASP A 362 15.60 2.43 7.89
CA ASP A 362 15.07 1.08 7.67
C ASP A 362 14.74 0.90 6.18
N ARG A 363 15.68 0.32 5.44
CA ARG A 363 15.63 0.18 3.98
C ARG A 363 15.31 -1.26 3.60
N ARG A 364 14.01 -1.54 3.54
CA ARG A 364 13.47 -2.88 3.35
C ARG A 364 13.54 -3.32 1.88
N PRO A 365 14.18 -4.45 1.56
CA PRO A 365 14.27 -4.95 0.18
C PRO A 365 12.91 -5.37 -0.40
N GLU A 366 11.90 -5.60 0.44
CA GLU A 366 10.56 -5.95 0.00
C GLU A 366 9.84 -4.78 -0.67
N LEU A 367 10.21 -3.53 -0.34
CA LEU A 367 9.58 -2.33 -0.91
C LEU A 367 9.95 -2.13 -2.38
N THR A 368 11.09 -2.68 -2.77
CA THR A 368 11.64 -2.50 -4.11
C THR A 368 11.21 -3.61 -5.07
N ARG A 369 10.48 -4.64 -4.58
CA ARG A 369 10.03 -5.80 -5.36
C ARG A 369 9.26 -5.44 -6.64
N ASN A 370 8.37 -4.44 -6.56
CA ASN A 370 7.52 -4.05 -7.70
C ASN A 370 8.17 -3.00 -8.61
N MET A 371 9.25 -2.34 -8.18
CA MET A 371 9.90 -1.29 -8.99
C MET A 371 10.51 -1.87 -10.27
N PHE A 372 10.84 -3.16 -10.25
CA PHE A 372 11.59 -3.82 -11.32
C PHE A 372 10.71 -4.54 -12.34
N GLU A 373 9.61 -5.16 -11.91
CA GLU A 373 8.61 -5.75 -12.84
C GLU A 373 8.04 -4.71 -13.82
N GLU A 374 7.96 -3.45 -13.41
CA GLU A 374 7.48 -2.33 -14.25
C GLU A 374 8.56 -1.74 -15.17
N ASN A 375 9.83 -1.71 -14.76
CA ASN A 375 10.92 -1.27 -15.64
C ASN A 375 11.13 -2.25 -16.81
N LEU A 376 10.93 -3.56 -16.58
CA LEU A 376 10.89 -4.57 -17.65
C LEU A 376 9.76 -4.33 -18.67
N LYS A 377 8.64 -3.71 -18.26
CA LYS A 377 7.56 -3.34 -19.19
C LYS A 377 7.91 -2.08 -19.99
N LYS A 378 8.63 -1.13 -19.40
CA LYS A 378 9.05 0.12 -20.06
C LYS A 378 10.18 -0.07 -21.06
N ILE A 379 11.11 -1.01 -20.81
CA ILE A 379 12.21 -1.33 -21.74
C ILE A 379 11.72 -2.16 -22.95
N ARG A 380 10.53 -2.78 -22.85
CA ARG A 380 9.90 -3.59 -23.91
C ARG A 380 8.92 -2.81 -24.81
N LEU A 381 8.80 -1.50 -24.63
CA LEU A 381 8.07 -0.57 -25.49
C LEU A 381 9.07 0.38 -26.16
#